data_AF-A0A0M8W4L3-F1
#
_entry.id   AF-A0A0M8W4L3-F1
#
_cell.length_a   1.000
_cell.length_b   1.000
_cell.length_c   1.000
_cell.angle_alpha   90.00
_cell.angle_beta   90.00
_cell.angle_gamma   90.00
#
_symmetry.space_group_name_H-M   'P 1'
#
loop_
_entity.id
_entity.type
_entity.pdbx_description
1 polymer ?
#
loop_
_entity_poly.entity_id
_entity_poly.type
_entity_poly.pdbx_seq_one_letter_code
_entity_poly.pdbx_strand_id
1 'polypeptide(L)'
;MSQDCTAVACEPASADGREMSDEQHRHANVKLGQLWSTIGFEPFQDGVHFLDCHLQRPQDLLIARQQEFTELCRSWRTQYPAD
;
A
#
# COMPACT_ATOMS: atom_id res chain seq x y z
N MET A 1 -1.64 3.29 -12.06
CA MET A 1 -1.87 1.83 -12.19
C MET A 1 -3.34 1.60 -12.47
N SER A 2 -3.68 0.58 -13.27
CA SER A 2 -5.08 0.21 -13.52
C SER A 2 -5.76 -0.17 -12.22
N GLN A 3 -7.06 0.12 -12.10
CA GLN A 3 -7.80 -0.08 -10.85
C GLN A 3 -7.83 -1.56 -10.46
N ASP A 4 -7.78 -2.49 -11.42
CA ASP A 4 -7.84 -3.94 -11.22
C ASP A 4 -6.48 -4.65 -11.21
N CYS A 5 -5.41 -3.96 -10.82
CA CYS A 5 -4.06 -4.53 -10.82
C CYS A 5 -3.50 -4.72 -9.41
N THR A 6 -3.21 -5.97 -9.09
CA THR A 6 -2.31 -6.34 -7.99
C THR A 6 -0.86 -6.25 -8.47
N ALA A 7 -0.01 -5.56 -7.71
CA ALA A 7 1.44 -5.61 -7.93
C ALA A 7 2.06 -6.69 -7.05
N VAL A 8 3.06 -7.39 -7.60
CA VAL A 8 3.79 -8.45 -6.92
C VAL A 8 5.27 -8.11 -6.93
N ALA A 9 5.89 -8.19 -5.75
CA ALA A 9 7.34 -8.11 -5.60
C ALA A 9 7.85 -9.46 -5.09
N CYS A 10 8.87 -10.00 -5.75
CA CYS A 10 9.53 -11.23 -5.35
C CYS A 10 10.94 -10.92 -4.83
N GLU A 11 11.45 -11.75 -3.93
CA GLU A 11 12.85 -11.71 -3.56
C GLU A 11 13.75 -11.83 -4.79
N PRO A 12 14.69 -10.89 -5.00
CA PRO A 12 15.59 -10.93 -6.12
C PRO A 12 16.66 -12.00 -5.91
N ALA A 13 16.96 -12.73 -6.98
CA ALA A 13 18.17 -13.55 -7.05
C ALA A 13 19.41 -12.65 -7.24
N SER A 14 20.60 -13.23 -7.04
CA SER A 14 21.88 -12.57 -7.34
C SER A 14 21.93 -12.13 -8.81
N ALA A 15 22.00 -10.82 -9.05
CA ALA A 15 21.92 -10.24 -10.40
C ALA A 15 23.24 -10.34 -11.19
N ASP A 16 24.36 -10.56 -10.50
CA ASP A 16 25.70 -10.56 -11.10
C ASP A 16 26.37 -11.94 -11.08
N GLY A 17 25.60 -12.99 -10.75
CA GLY A 17 26.08 -14.37 -10.72
C GLY A 17 27.03 -14.67 -9.57
N ARG A 18 27.25 -13.75 -8.62
CA ARG A 18 27.99 -14.04 -7.40
C ARG A 18 27.17 -14.97 -6.51
N GLU A 19 27.77 -16.06 -6.07
CA GLU A 19 27.17 -16.88 -5.02
C GLU A 19 27.15 -16.10 -3.71
N MET A 20 25.98 -16.06 -3.10
CA MET A 20 25.77 -15.52 -1.76
C MET A 20 25.45 -16.69 -0.84
N SER A 21 25.96 -16.63 0.39
CA SER A 21 25.57 -17.62 1.40
C SER A 21 24.10 -17.49 1.75
N ASP A 22 23.52 -18.55 2.31
CA ASP A 22 22.13 -18.54 2.79
C ASP A 22 21.88 -17.43 3.82
N GLU A 23 22.88 -17.13 4.65
CA GLU A 23 22.81 -16.03 5.63
C GLU A 23 22.74 -14.67 4.96
N GLN A 24 23.54 -14.47 3.91
CA GLN A 24 23.54 -13.22 3.16
C GLN A 24 22.21 -13.02 2.40
N HIS A 25 21.66 -14.09 1.83
CA HIS A 25 20.32 -14.07 1.22
C HIS A 25 19.27 -13.69 2.26
N ARG A 26 19.25 -14.37 3.41
CA ARG A 26 18.28 -14.09 4.48
C ARG A 26 18.36 -12.64 4.95
N HIS A 27 19.56 -12.11 5.13
CA HIS A 27 19.74 -10.72 5.55
C HIS A 27 19.30 -9.71 4.48
N ALA A 28 19.56 -9.99 3.20
CA ALA A 28 19.08 -9.16 2.08
C ALA A 28 17.56 -9.17 1.99
N ASN A 29 16.94 -10.34 2.15
CA ASN A 29 15.49 -10.52 2.12
C ASN A 29 14.79 -9.73 3.24
N VAL A 30 15.33 -9.73 4.46
CA VAL A 30 14.81 -8.90 5.57
C VAL A 30 14.85 -7.42 5.22
N LYS A 31 15.97 -6.93 4.65
CA LYS A 31 16.09 -5.51 4.25
C LYS A 31 15.11 -5.14 3.15
N LEU A 32 14.92 -6.02 2.16
CA LEU A 32 14.00 -5.79 1.05
C LEU A 32 12.55 -5.85 1.52
N GLY A 33 12.19 -6.79 2.39
CA GLY A 33 10.84 -6.84 2.99
C GLY A 33 10.50 -5.57 3.77
N GLN A 34 11.47 -5.03 4.53
CA GLN A 34 11.30 -3.72 5.19
C GLN A 34 11.07 -2.60 4.17
N LEU A 35 11.83 -2.56 3.08
CA LEU A 35 11.62 -1.58 2.00
C LEU A 35 10.23 -1.71 1.37
N TRP A 36 9.80 -2.93 1.05
CA TRP A 36 8.48 -3.19 0.47
C TRP A 36 7.34 -2.74 1.37
N SER A 37 7.47 -2.97 2.69
CA SER A 37 6.50 -2.49 3.68
C SER A 37 6.38 -0.96 3.68
N THR A 38 7.47 -0.20 3.48
CA THR A 38 7.38 1.27 3.41
C THR A 38 6.61 1.78 2.18
N ILE A 39 6.52 0.97 1.12
CA ILE A 39 5.75 1.26 -0.09
C ILE A 39 4.29 0.78 0.06
N GLY A 40 3.98 -0.03 1.07
CA GLY A 40 2.66 -0.57 1.35
C GLY A 40 2.42 -1.98 0.80
N PHE A 41 3.46 -2.70 0.41
CA PHE A 41 3.36 -4.12 0.13
C PHE A 41 3.28 -4.91 1.44
N GLU A 42 2.43 -5.92 1.46
CA GLU A 42 2.28 -6.85 2.57
C GLU A 42 2.97 -8.19 2.25
N PRO A 43 3.61 -8.84 3.24
CA PRO A 43 4.23 -10.15 3.05
C PRO A 43 3.16 -11.23 2.82
N PHE A 44 3.47 -12.19 1.95
CA PHE A 44 2.61 -13.35 1.69
C PHE A 44 3.28 -14.68 2.00
N GLN A 45 4.15 -15.18 1.11
CA GLN A 45 4.85 -16.45 1.31
C GLN A 45 6.11 -16.52 0.45
N ASP A 46 7.15 -17.20 0.95
CA ASP A 46 8.38 -17.51 0.20
C ASP A 46 9.02 -16.29 -0.47
N GLY A 47 9.07 -15.16 0.26
CA GLY A 47 9.67 -13.92 -0.25
C GLY A 47 8.77 -13.10 -1.17
N VAL A 48 7.56 -13.57 -1.45
CA VAL A 48 6.57 -12.85 -2.26
C VAL A 48 5.82 -11.85 -1.40
N HIS A 49 5.68 -10.64 -1.92
CA HIS A 49 4.96 -9.53 -1.32
C HIS A 49 3.91 -9.00 -2.31
N PHE A 50 2.74 -8.63 -1.80
CA PHE A 50 1.63 -8.11 -2.62
C PHE A 50 1.28 -6.69 -2.24
N LEU A 51 0.98 -5.89 -3.26
CA LEU A 51 0.32 -4.60 -3.10
C LEU A 51 -1.02 -4.68 -3.82
N ASP A 52 -2.09 -4.75 -3.03
CA ASP A 52 -3.45 -4.60 -3.55
C ASP A 52 -3.84 -3.12 -3.54
N CYS A 53 -3.75 -2.49 -4.70
CA CYS A 53 -4.12 -1.10 -4.90
C CYS A 53 -5.61 -0.85 -4.58
N HIS A 54 -6.45 -1.89 -4.61
CA HIS A 54 -7.86 -1.81 -4.21
C HIS A 54 -8.08 -1.85 -2.71
N LEU A 55 -7.11 -2.18 -1.86
CA LEU A 55 -7.30 -2.14 -0.41
C LEU A 55 -6.90 -0.78 0.18
N GLN A 56 -6.02 -0.05 -0.49
CA GLN A 56 -5.68 1.34 -0.14
C GLN A 56 -6.80 2.32 -0.53
N ARG A 57 -7.37 2.15 -1.72
CA ARG A 57 -8.46 3.01 -2.24
C ARG A 57 -9.74 3.11 -1.40
N PRO A 58 -10.28 2.04 -0.76
CA PRO A 58 -11.51 2.08 0.00
C PRO A 58 -11.42 2.99 1.21
N GLN A 59 -10.26 3.00 1.89
CA GLN A 59 -10.04 3.88 3.03
C GLN A 59 -9.93 5.33 2.55
N ASP A 60 -9.17 5.58 1.49
CA ASP A 60 -9.04 6.92 0.90
C ASP A 60 -10.39 7.45 0.36
N LEU A 61 -11.18 6.59 -0.29
CA LEU A 61 -12.52 6.90 -0.78
C LEU A 61 -13.49 7.18 0.38
N LEU A 62 -13.41 6.40 1.46
CA LEU A 62 -14.24 6.63 2.65
C LEU A 62 -13.90 7.98 3.30
N ILE A 63 -12.62 8.30 3.44
CA ILE A 63 -12.15 9.59 3.96
C ILE A 63 -12.64 10.73 3.07
N ALA A 64 -12.45 10.62 1.76
CA ALA A 64 -12.91 11.64 0.80
C ALA A 64 -14.43 11.85 0.86
N ARG A 65 -15.21 10.77 0.92
CA ARG A 65 -16.68 10.84 1.05
C ARG A 65 -17.12 11.47 2.37
N GLN A 66 -16.42 11.18 3.48
CA GLN A 66 -16.68 11.84 4.76
C GLN A 66 -16.39 13.35 4.72
N GLN A 67 -15.32 13.75 4.04
CA GLN A 67 -14.99 15.16 3.85
C GLN A 67 -16.07 15.86 3.01
N GLU A 68 -16.43 15.30 1.85
CA GLU A 68 -17.51 15.81 0.98
C GLU A 68 -18.82 15.96 1.76
N PHE A 69 -19.21 14.93 2.54
CA PHE A 69 -20.42 14.98 3.35
C PHE A 69 -20.35 16.06 4.44
N THR A 70 -19.20 16.21 5.10
CA THR A 70 -18.98 17.23 6.13
C THR A 70 -19.09 18.63 5.56
N GLU A 71 -18.53 18.88 4.38
CA GLU A 71 -18.64 20.14 3.65
C GLU A 71 -20.08 20.44 3.24
N LEU A 72 -20.81 19.42 2.80
CA LEU A 72 -22.22 19.55 2.45
C LEU A 72 -23.06 19.93 3.68
N CYS A 73 -22.83 19.30 4.83
CA CYS A 73 -23.47 19.66 6.09
C CYS A 73 -23.12 21.09 6.54
N ARG A 74 -21.87 21.54 6.38
CA ARG A 74 -21.48 22.91 6.69
C ARG A 74 -22.20 23.90 5.80
N SER A 75 -22.19 23.66 4.49
CA SER A 75 -22.87 24.50 3.49
C SER A 75 -24.36 24.61 3.80
N TRP A 76 -25.01 23.48 4.12
CA TRP A 76 -26.41 23.44 4.52
C TRP A 76 -26.68 24.31 5.76
N ARG A 77 -25.88 24.19 6.82
CA ARG A 77 -26.04 24.99 8.05
C ARG A 77 -25.78 26.48 7.82
N THR A 78 -24.87 26.83 6.92
CA THR A 78 -24.64 28.23 6.53
C THR A 78 -25.81 28.79 5.75
N GLN A 79 -26.44 27.98 4.90
CA GLN A 79 -27.57 28.38 4.06
C GLN A 79 -28.90 28.41 4.82
N TYR A 80 -29.04 27.57 5.85
CA TYR A 80 -30.19 27.48 6.74
C TYR A 80 -29.71 27.53 8.20
N PRO A 81 -29.40 28.74 8.73
CA PRO A 81 -29.09 28.91 10.14
C PRO A 81 -30.30 28.45 10.97
N ALA A 82 -30.05 27.71 12.04
CA ALA A 82 -31.10 27.45 13.01
C ALA A 82 -31.44 28.75 13.75
N ASP A 83 -32.71 29.15 13.73
CA ASP A 83 -33.26 30.26 14.51
C ASP A 83 -33.14 30.02 16.03
#